data_AF-A0A2N5H509-F1
#
_entry.id   AF-A0A2N5H509-F1
#
_cell.length_a   1.000
_cell.length_b   1.000
_cell.length_c   1.000
_cell.angle_alpha   90.00
_cell.angle_beta   90.00
_cell.angle_gamma   90.00
#
_symmetry.space_group_name_H-M   'P 1'
#
loop_
_entity.id
_entity.type
_entity.pdbx_description
1 polymer ?
#
loop_
_entity_poly.entity_id
_entity_poly.type
_entity_poly.pdbx_seq_one_letter_code
_entity_poly.pdbx_strand_id
1 'polypeptide(L)' 'MENLIRAALEHCGYTDEEPTEELLQECFLNRVDEGVFGNLTPEEAKDMIADGEITVEVMCRNLLRTR' A
#
# COMPACT_ATOMS: atom_id res chain seq x y z
N MET A 1 -10.75 -5.58 8.96
CA MET A 1 -9.77 -5.31 7.88
C MET A 1 -9.88 -3.87 7.41
N GLU A 2 -11.10 -3.37 7.16
CA GLU A 2 -11.40 -1.98 6.76
C GLU A 2 -10.74 -0.90 7.63
N ASN A 3 -10.76 -1.04 8.96
CA ASN A 3 -10.07 -0.09 9.87
C ASN A 3 -8.55 -0.01 9.66
N LEU A 4 -7.91 -1.10 9.21
CA LEU A 4 -6.47 -1.13 8.97
C LEU A 4 -6.11 -0.44 7.65
N ILE A 5 -6.95 -0.65 6.63
CA ILE A 5 -6.83 0.03 5.33
C ILE A 5 -6.97 1.53 5.52
N ARG A 6 -8.01 1.97 6.24
CA ARG A 6 -8.23 3.38 6.59
C ARG A 6 -7.01 3.97 7.29
N ALA A 7 -6.49 3.31 8.32
CA ALA A 7 -5.32 3.82 9.03
C ALA A 7 -4.07 3.93 8.13
N ALA A 8 -3.84 2.97 7.25
CA ALA A 8 -2.73 3.01 6.30
C ALA A 8 -2.87 4.14 5.27
N LEU A 9 -4.07 4.36 4.76
CA LEU A 9 -4.40 5.44 3.83
C LEU A 9 -4.29 6.82 4.48
N GLU A 10 -4.87 7.00 5.68
CA GLU A 10 -4.76 8.24 6.46
C GLU A 10 -3.29 8.57 6.77
N HIS A 11 -2.47 7.57 7.13
CA HIS A 11 -1.03 7.73 7.34
C HIS A 11 -0.30 8.21 6.09
N CYS A 12 -0.82 7.87 4.91
CA CYS A 12 -0.29 8.31 3.63
C CYS A 12 -0.86 9.64 3.15
N GLY A 13 -1.81 10.26 3.88
CA GLY A 13 -2.43 11.53 3.55
C GLY A 13 -3.85 11.44 2.96
N TYR A 14 -4.41 10.25 2.85
CA TYR A 14 -5.75 10.00 2.28
C TYR A 14 -6.79 10.00 3.40
N THR A 15 -7.26 11.17 3.83
CA THR A 15 -8.18 11.33 4.98
C THR A 15 -9.66 11.39 4.62
N ASP A 16 -9.98 11.81 3.40
CA ASP A 16 -11.37 12.09 2.97
C ASP A 16 -11.89 11.07 1.94
N GLU A 17 -11.08 10.06 1.63
CA GLU A 17 -11.38 9.04 0.62
C GLU A 17 -11.92 7.75 1.25
N GLU A 18 -12.71 7.00 0.48
CA GLU A 18 -13.26 5.73 0.93
C GLU A 18 -12.14 4.68 1.01
N PRO A 19 -11.97 3.97 2.14
CA PRO A 19 -10.86 3.04 2.33
C PRO A 19 -11.12 1.71 1.60
N THR A 20 -10.87 1.70 0.29
CA THR A 20 -10.99 0.51 -0.57
C THR A 20 -9.65 -0.21 -0.74
N GLU A 21 -9.70 -1.49 -1.12
CA GLU A 21 -8.49 -2.25 -1.44
C GLU A 21 -7.79 -1.73 -2.70
N GLU A 22 -8.54 -1.22 -3.67
CA GLU A 22 -8.00 -0.60 -4.89
C GLU A 22 -7.18 0.64 -4.55
N LEU A 23 -7.73 1.55 -3.72
CA LEU A 23 -7.03 2.76 -3.29
C LEU A 23 -5.77 2.43 -2.46
N LEU A 24 -5.84 1.38 -1.63
CA LEU A 24 -4.67 0.89 -0.90
C LEU A 24 -3.57 0.41 -1.84
N GLN A 25 -3.92 -0.36 -2.87
CA GLN A 25 -2.95 -0.85 -3.86
C GLN A 25 -2.31 0.31 -4.63
N GLU A 26 -3.11 1.28 -5.08
CA GLU A 26 -2.59 2.48 -5.73
C GLU A 26 -1.64 3.27 -4.82
N CYS A 27 -2.05 3.48 -3.56
CA CYS A 27 -1.21 4.15 -2.57
C CYS A 27 0.10 3.40 -2.34
N PHE A 28 0.05 2.08 -2.18
CA PHE A 28 1.23 1.24 -2.01
C PHE A 28 2.18 1.35 -3.20
N LEU A 29 1.66 1.21 -4.42
CA LEU A 29 2.45 1.31 -5.65
C LEU A 29 3.07 2.70 -5.85
N ASN A 30 2.36 3.77 -5.49
CA ASN A 30 2.92 5.12 -5.52
C ASN A 30 4.12 5.25 -4.57
N ARG A 31 4.05 4.69 -3.35
CA ARG A 31 5.19 4.68 -2.42
C ARG A 31 6.35 3.82 -2.92
N VAL A 32 6.06 2.73 -3.63
CA VAL A 32 7.08 1.92 -4.31
C VAL A 32 7.79 2.75 -5.39
N ASP A 33 7.03 3.48 -6.22
CA ASP A 33 7.55 4.34 -7.29
C ASP A 33 8.37 5.52 -6.75
N GLU A 34 7.95 6.10 -5.62
CA GLU A 34 8.71 7.10 -4.85
C GLU A 34 10.04 6.54 -4.27
N GLY A 35 10.27 5.24 -4.38
CA GLY A 35 11.47 4.57 -3.87
C GLY A 35 11.46 4.34 -2.36
N VAL A 36 10.31 4.50 -1.69
CA VAL A 36 10.18 4.34 -0.23
C VAL A 36 10.58 2.94 0.23
N PHE A 37 10.31 1.93 -0.61
CA PHE A 37 10.61 0.54 -0.30
C PHE A 37 11.95 0.03 -0.83
N GLY A 38 12.77 0.88 -1.45
CA GLY A 38 14.21 0.72 -1.77
C GLY A 38 14.65 -0.44 -2.66
N ASN A 39 14.07 -1.62 -2.48
CA ASN A 39 14.38 -2.89 -3.13
C ASN A 39 13.18 -3.46 -3.91
N LEU A 40 12.14 -2.64 -4.11
CA LEU A 40 10.92 -3.05 -4.77
C LEU A 40 10.62 -2.05 -5.87
N THR A 41 10.43 -2.53 -7.09
CA THR A 41 9.94 -1.71 -8.20
C THR A 41 8.41 -1.83 -8.33
N PRO A 42 7.73 -0.86 -8.97
CA PRO A 42 6.27 -0.93 -9.15
C PRO A 42 5.81 -2.14 -9.98
N GLU A 43 6.63 -2.60 -10.92
CA GLU A 43 6.33 -3.81 -11.72
C GLU A 43 6.41 -5.07 -10.85
N GLU A 44 7.51 -5.26 -10.11
CA GLU A 44 7.64 -6.38 -9.18
C GLU A 44 6.55 -6.37 -8.11
N ALA A 45 6.20 -5.19 -7.57
CA ALA A 45 5.13 -5.07 -6.61
C ALA A 45 3.77 -5.52 -7.17
N LYS A 46 3.46 -5.16 -8.42
CA LYS A 46 2.21 -5.58 -9.09
C LYS A 46 2.16 -7.09 -9.30
N ASP A 47 3.26 -7.67 -9.78
CA ASP A 47 3.36 -9.12 -10.00
C ASP A 47 3.19 -9.87 -8.66
N MET A 48 3.86 -9.42 -7.60
CA MET A 48 3.73 -9.99 -6.25
C MET A 48 2.33 -9.83 -5.65
N ILE A 49 1.60 -8.75 -5.96
CA ILE A 49 0.19 -8.59 -5.55
C ILE A 49 -0.69 -9.57 -6.31
N ALA A 50 -0.50 -9.72 -7.62
CA ALA A 50 -1.26 -10.64 -8.47
C ALA A 50 -1.03 -12.12 -8.08
N ASP A 51 0.21 -12.46 -7.73
CA ASP A 51 0.61 -13.78 -7.24
C ASP A 51 0.18 -14.05 -5.78
N GLY A 52 -0.32 -13.03 -5.09
CA GLY A 52 -0.79 -13.12 -3.69
C GLY A 52 0.33 -13.14 -2.65
N GLU A 53 1.58 -12.87 -3.04
CA GLU A 53 2.71 -12.72 -2.12
C GLU A 53 2.59 -11.45 -1.26
N ILE A 54 2.13 -10.35 -1.88
CA ILE A 54 1.80 -9.10 -1.19
C ILE A 54 0.29 -9.04 -0.96
N THR A 55 -0.12 -9.35 0.27
CA THR A 55 -1.52 -9.24 0.69
C THR A 55 -1.88 -7.83 1.18
N VAL A 56 -3.17 -7.55 1.30
CA VAL A 56 -3.70 -6.31 1.90
C VAL A 56 -3.09 -6.01 3.27
N GLU A 57 -2.89 -7.03 4.11
CA GLU A 57 -2.26 -6.86 5.42
C GLU A 57 -0.79 -6.44 5.30
N VAL A 58 -0.06 -7.02 4.35
CA VAL A 58 1.35 -6.69 4.08
C VAL A 58 1.46 -5.25 3.57
N MET A 59 0.60 -4.82 2.65
CA MET A 59 0.56 -3.44 2.16
C MET A 59 0.32 -2.46 3.30
N CYS A 60 -0.74 -2.68 4.10
CA CYS A 60 -1.06 -1.80 5.23
C CYS A 60 0.10 -1.71 6.23
N ARG A 61 0.70 -2.84 6.61
CA ARG A 61 1.82 -2.85 7.55
C ARG A 61 3.05 -2.14 7.01
N ASN A 62 3.35 -2.29 5.73
CA ASN A 62 4.49 -1.60 5.12
C ASN A 62 4.25 -0.10 5.09
N LEU A 63 3.07 0.35 4.64
CA LEU A 63 2.72 1.78 4.60
C LEU A 63 2.78 2.42 5.99
N LEU A 64 2.21 1.79 7.00
CA LEU A 64 2.26 2.27 8.39
C LEU A 64 3.68 2.33 9.00
N ARG A 65 4.68 1.68 8.36
CA ARG A 65 6.08 1.73 8.78
C ARG A 65 6.89 2.81 8.08
N THR A 66 6.37 3.38 6.99
CA THR A 66 7.01 4.49 6.27
C THR A 66 6.85 5.77 7.08
N ARG A 67 7.90 6.58 7.19
CA ARG A 67 7.93 7.85 7.94
C ARG A 67 8.63 8.91 7.12
#